data_AF-A0AA86PLM3-F1
#
_entry.id   AF-A0AA86PLM3-F1
#
_cell.length_a   1.000
_cell.length_b   1.000
_cell.length_c   1.000
_cell.angle_alpha   90.00
_cell.angle_beta   90.00
_cell.angle_gamma   90.00
#
_symmetry.space_group_name_H-M   'P 1'
#
loop_
_entity.id
_entity.type
_entity.pdbx_description
1 polymer ?
#
loop_
_entity_poly.entity_id
_entity_poly.type
_entity_poly.pdbx_seq_one_letter_code
_entity_poly.pdbx_strand_id
1 'polypeptide(L)'
;MDQAGRTEIIVSHSLEQTEKELAKDKSQIKCQNKFCRYISGFLTPNQLIAHSIIGYICIWSIFGASYGTFNQVNHYSIMSSTFSYLGSNDKDCNPNGWYWFSIGMFVSFFVEIPLIMYIYQRLKLVNYRLATVSNGFWLFGVCAQFFIGVFPSSKDKIFGNTEFRQFHNPIAVICFVCVLVGAPCSAALVAYDKPKSCTNYGKRNLLNHRLTDVCISLVMISICLVVIFCVLWQIVYPIQYKKDPSIGSNWSAGMNTIWSFALWENVCIITLYVYILWFPFTLEFRTDEKRPKQRISCSFSPVNFESIQLKTELSVMWFKIIKDKRVQFRSGADFLEHLADYEEIQGLLSNDAVEVIKSVGKMINEGERENAQKMIKQFGKRSNELWKWKRVMLKCAK
;
A
#
# COMPACT_ATOMS: atom_id res chain seq x y z
N MET A 1 47.46 -10.51 -33.77
CA MET A 1 46.73 -10.42 -32.48
C MET A 1 45.32 -10.88 -32.74
N ASP A 2 45.01 -12.06 -32.25
CA ASP A 2 43.85 -12.87 -32.62
C ASP A 2 42.54 -12.28 -32.10
N GLN A 3 41.44 -12.42 -32.85
CA GLN A 3 40.13 -11.87 -32.48
C GLN A 3 39.65 -12.37 -31.12
N ALA A 4 40.04 -13.60 -30.73
CA ALA A 4 39.74 -14.20 -29.43
C ALA A 4 40.25 -13.37 -28.23
N GLY A 5 41.42 -12.74 -28.35
CA GLY A 5 41.99 -11.93 -27.27
C GLY A 5 41.30 -10.58 -27.06
N ARG A 6 40.59 -10.04 -28.06
CA ARG A 6 39.81 -8.80 -27.89
C ARG A 6 38.46 -9.06 -27.21
N THR A 7 37.86 -10.22 -27.45
CA THR A 7 36.57 -10.59 -26.86
C THR A 7 36.68 -10.84 -25.35
N GLU A 8 37.77 -11.47 -24.90
CA GLU A 8 38.04 -11.70 -23.46
C GLU A 8 38.22 -10.40 -22.67
N ILE A 9 38.85 -9.38 -23.28
CA ILE A 9 39.07 -8.06 -22.66
C ILE A 9 37.75 -7.29 -22.53
N ILE A 10 36.83 -7.41 -23.50
CA ILE A 10 35.54 -6.71 -23.46
C ILE A 10 34.60 -7.34 -22.41
N VAL A 11 34.60 -8.67 -22.29
CA VAL A 11 33.75 -9.39 -21.33
C VAL A 11 34.22 -9.16 -19.88
N SER A 12 35.53 -9.17 -19.63
CA SER A 12 36.08 -8.90 -18.30
C SER A 12 35.80 -7.47 -17.83
N HIS A 13 35.90 -6.48 -18.71
CA HIS A 13 35.61 -5.08 -18.37
C HIS A 13 34.11 -4.84 -18.11
N SER A 14 33.22 -5.53 -18.85
CA SER A 14 31.76 -5.46 -18.66
C SER A 14 31.33 -6.08 -17.31
N LEU A 15 31.91 -7.22 -16.95
CA LEU A 15 31.65 -7.88 -15.65
C LEU A 15 32.12 -7.02 -14.48
N GLU A 16 33.31 -6.41 -14.56
CA GLU A 16 33.83 -5.55 -13.50
C GLU A 16 32.99 -4.27 -13.31
N GLN A 17 32.49 -3.69 -14.40
CA GLN A 17 31.55 -2.55 -14.32
C GLN A 17 30.23 -2.94 -13.69
N THR A 18 29.69 -4.10 -14.07
CA THR A 18 28.43 -4.63 -13.52
C THR A 18 28.58 -4.91 -12.03
N GLU A 19 29.69 -5.50 -11.59
CA GLU A 19 29.97 -5.74 -10.17
C GLU A 19 30.14 -4.44 -9.38
N LYS A 20 30.80 -3.42 -9.96
CA LYS A 20 30.92 -2.09 -9.33
C LYS A 20 29.57 -1.39 -9.19
N GLU A 21 28.70 -1.46 -10.21
CA GLU A 21 27.34 -0.91 -10.12
C GLU A 21 26.48 -1.66 -9.11
N LEU A 22 26.54 -3.00 -9.10
CA LEU A 22 25.81 -3.83 -8.13
C LEU A 22 26.30 -3.59 -6.69
N ALA A 23 27.61 -3.34 -6.50
CA ALA A 23 28.20 -2.98 -5.22
C ALA A 23 27.77 -1.57 -4.78
N LYS A 24 27.66 -0.62 -5.72
CA LYS A 24 27.20 0.74 -5.46
C LYS A 24 25.73 0.77 -5.06
N ASP A 25 24.89 -0.01 -5.72
CA ASP A 25 23.45 -0.16 -5.40
C ASP A 25 23.26 -0.86 -4.04
N LYS A 26 24.02 -1.94 -3.78
CA LYS A 26 24.06 -2.57 -2.45
C LYS A 26 24.54 -1.61 -1.35
N SER A 27 25.49 -0.72 -1.64
CA SER A 27 25.98 0.28 -0.68
C SER A 27 24.98 1.41 -0.41
N GLN A 28 24.23 1.84 -1.43
CA GLN A 28 23.15 2.82 -1.29
C GLN A 28 21.96 2.24 -0.51
N ILE A 29 21.65 0.95 -0.71
CA ILE A 29 20.68 0.21 0.10
C ILE A 29 21.18 0.02 1.54
N LYS A 30 22.50 -0.11 1.76
CA LYS A 30 23.11 -0.25 3.10
C LYS A 30 23.16 1.06 3.89
N CYS A 31 23.12 2.21 3.22
CA CYS A 31 23.12 3.54 3.84
C CYS A 31 21.72 4.10 4.15
N GLN A 32 20.65 3.32 4.00
CA GLN A 32 19.40 3.70 4.66
C GLN A 32 19.56 3.49 6.16
N ASN A 33 19.65 4.60 6.89
CA ASN A 33 19.61 4.63 8.35
C ASN A 33 18.55 3.65 8.86
N LYS A 34 18.92 2.77 9.81
CA LYS A 34 18.02 1.76 10.39
C LYS A 34 16.68 2.38 10.80
N PHE A 35 16.71 3.62 11.28
CA PHE A 35 15.55 4.42 11.64
C PHE A 35 14.64 4.74 10.44
N CYS A 36 15.18 5.25 9.33
CA CYS A 36 14.40 5.53 8.12
C CYS A 36 13.73 4.26 7.57
N ARG A 37 14.45 3.13 7.59
CA ARG A 37 13.90 1.84 7.17
C ARG A 37 12.72 1.42 8.06
N TYR A 38 12.86 1.63 9.37
CA TYR A 38 11.83 1.32 10.35
C TYR A 38 10.56 2.17 10.13
N ILE A 39 10.70 3.50 10.06
CA ILE A 39 9.57 4.42 9.82
C ILE A 39 8.91 4.17 8.47
N SER A 40 9.68 3.78 7.45
CA SER A 40 9.15 3.49 6.12
C SER A 40 8.39 2.15 6.01
N GLY A 41 8.24 1.44 7.13
CA GLY A 41 7.46 0.20 7.21
C GLY A 41 8.20 -1.06 6.73
N PHE A 42 9.53 -1.02 6.59
CA PHE A 42 10.33 -2.20 6.23
C PHE A 42 10.73 -2.98 7.50
N LEU A 43 9.73 -3.49 8.19
CA LEU A 43 9.85 -4.28 9.42
C LEU A 43 10.03 -5.77 9.08
N THR A 44 10.97 -6.43 9.78
CA THR A 44 11.01 -7.90 9.82
C THR A 44 9.85 -8.44 10.67
N PRO A 45 9.44 -9.72 10.51
CA PRO A 45 8.43 -10.37 11.36
C PRO A 45 8.61 -10.12 12.86
N ASN A 46 9.81 -10.40 13.38
CA ASN A 46 10.11 -10.21 14.80
C ASN A 46 10.04 -8.73 15.23
N GLN A 47 10.45 -7.81 14.35
CA GLN A 47 10.33 -6.37 14.62
C GLN A 47 8.87 -5.91 14.62
N LEU A 48 8.04 -6.44 13.72
CA LEU A 48 6.61 -6.15 13.69
C LEU A 48 5.92 -6.65 14.97
N ILE A 49 6.18 -7.89 15.37
CA ILE A 49 5.65 -8.48 16.61
C ILE A 49 6.06 -7.64 17.82
N ALA A 50 7.37 -7.39 17.97
CA ALA A 50 7.88 -6.61 19.10
C ALA A 50 7.30 -5.19 19.11
N HIS A 51 7.26 -4.50 17.96
CA HIS A 51 6.72 -3.16 17.84
C HIS A 51 5.24 -3.10 18.21
N SER A 52 4.41 -4.00 17.69
CA SER A 52 2.97 -4.00 18.01
C SER A 52 2.71 -4.33 19.48
N ILE A 53 3.42 -5.29 20.07
CA ILE A 53 3.24 -5.66 21.48
C ILE A 53 3.68 -4.52 22.40
N ILE A 54 4.89 -3.99 22.20
CA ILE A 54 5.40 -2.89 23.01
C ILE A 54 4.51 -1.65 22.84
N GLY A 55 4.16 -1.33 21.60
CA GLY A 55 3.26 -0.22 21.28
C GLY A 55 1.91 -0.35 21.97
N TYR A 56 1.26 -1.52 21.88
CA TYR A 56 -0.01 -1.80 22.55
C TYR A 56 0.09 -1.61 24.07
N ILE A 57 1.09 -2.22 24.69
CA ILE A 57 1.31 -2.12 26.14
C ILE A 57 1.53 -0.65 26.54
N CYS A 58 2.40 0.08 25.83
CA CYS A 58 2.68 1.48 26.12
C CYS A 58 1.42 2.36 25.99
N ILE A 59 0.70 2.27 24.88
CA ILE A 59 -0.49 3.09 24.61
C ILE A 59 -1.56 2.84 25.68
N TRP A 60 -1.91 1.58 25.92
CA TRP A 60 -2.98 1.25 26.88
C TRP A 60 -2.57 1.45 28.33
N SER A 61 -1.29 1.33 28.68
CA SER A 61 -0.83 1.71 30.02
C SER A 61 -1.00 3.21 30.26
N ILE A 62 -0.71 4.04 29.26
CA ILE A 62 -0.85 5.49 29.36
C ILE A 62 -2.33 5.89 29.44
N PHE A 63 -3.20 5.33 28.58
CA PHE A 63 -4.65 5.57 28.69
C PHE A 63 -5.23 4.99 29.99
N GLY A 64 -4.72 3.86 30.46
CA GLY A 64 -5.05 3.30 31.77
C GLY A 64 -4.67 4.24 32.92
N ALA A 65 -3.52 4.92 32.83
CA ALA A 65 -3.12 5.95 33.80
C ALA A 65 -4.10 7.14 33.76
N SER A 66 -4.45 7.61 32.56
CA SER A 66 -5.46 8.66 32.36
C SER A 66 -6.80 8.28 32.97
N TYR A 67 -7.25 7.03 32.78
CA TYR A 67 -8.47 6.50 33.37
C TYR A 67 -8.36 6.38 34.91
N GLY A 68 -7.22 5.92 35.43
CA GLY A 68 -7.00 5.79 36.87
C GLY A 68 -6.97 7.12 37.63
N THR A 69 -6.64 8.22 36.94
CA THR A 69 -6.70 9.58 37.50
C THR A 69 -8.07 10.23 37.42
N PHE A 70 -9.05 9.59 36.77
CA PHE A 70 -10.41 10.12 36.65
C PHE A 70 -11.06 10.22 38.03
N ASN A 71 -11.58 11.39 38.37
CA ASN A 71 -12.08 11.68 39.72
C ASN A 71 -13.19 10.69 40.11
N GLN A 72 -13.13 10.13 41.33
CA GLN A 72 -14.18 9.24 41.85
C GLN A 72 -15.57 9.88 41.86
N VAL A 73 -15.67 11.22 41.93
CA VAL A 73 -16.96 11.92 41.92
C VAL A 73 -17.61 11.91 40.53
N ASN A 74 -16.82 12.04 39.47
CA ASN A 74 -17.29 11.95 38.09
C ASN A 74 -16.93 10.54 37.61
N HIS A 75 -17.73 9.52 37.82
CA HIS A 75 -17.35 8.19 37.34
C HIS A 75 -17.30 8.16 35.81
N TYR A 76 -16.15 7.83 35.22
CA TYR A 76 -16.08 7.56 33.78
C TYR A 76 -16.97 6.36 33.45
N SER A 77 -17.83 6.53 32.46
CA SER A 77 -18.64 5.45 31.92
C SER A 77 -18.60 5.53 30.42
N ILE A 78 -18.31 4.42 29.75
CA ILE A 78 -18.38 4.32 28.29
C ILE A 78 -19.78 4.70 27.76
N MET A 79 -20.81 4.64 28.60
CA MET A 79 -22.19 4.96 28.21
C MET A 79 -22.51 6.46 28.30
N SER A 80 -21.70 7.27 28.97
CA SER A 80 -21.96 8.71 29.18
C SER A 80 -20.78 9.60 28.84
N SER A 81 -19.57 9.07 28.82
CA SER A 81 -18.31 9.78 28.63
C SER A 81 -17.65 9.32 27.33
N THR A 82 -17.46 10.26 26.39
CA THR A 82 -16.67 10.02 25.19
C THR A 82 -15.23 9.69 25.58
N PHE A 83 -14.50 8.98 24.72
CA PHE A 83 -13.10 8.63 24.97
C PHE A 83 -12.25 9.90 25.19
N SER A 84 -12.61 11.00 24.52
CA SER A 84 -12.01 12.32 24.69
C SER A 84 -12.21 12.97 26.07
N TYR A 85 -13.15 12.50 26.90
CA TYR A 85 -13.31 13.00 28.28
C TYR A 85 -12.09 12.68 29.14
N LEU A 86 -11.38 11.59 28.83
CA LEU A 86 -10.12 11.26 29.48
C LEU A 86 -9.06 12.35 29.27
N GLY A 87 -9.14 13.08 28.16
CA GLY A 87 -8.23 14.16 27.78
C GLY A 87 -8.77 15.56 27.99
N SER A 88 -9.88 15.75 28.71
CA SER A 88 -10.40 17.08 29.01
C SER A 88 -10.04 17.49 30.43
N ASN A 89 -9.60 18.74 30.59
CA ASN A 89 -9.31 19.33 31.90
C ASN A 89 -10.53 20.05 32.51
N ASP A 90 -11.70 19.98 31.87
CA ASP A 90 -12.94 20.51 32.43
C ASP A 90 -13.26 19.80 33.77
N LYS A 91 -13.92 20.52 34.69
CA LYS A 91 -14.21 20.02 36.05
C LYS A 91 -15.09 18.76 36.07
N ASP A 92 -15.96 18.62 35.08
CA ASP A 92 -16.85 17.47 34.85
C ASP A 92 -16.17 16.31 34.10
N CYS A 93 -14.89 16.46 33.72
CA CYS A 93 -14.12 15.46 33.01
C CYS A 93 -12.91 14.97 33.86
N ASN A 94 -11.69 15.05 33.32
CA ASN A 94 -10.46 14.52 33.91
C ASN A 94 -9.40 15.60 34.20
N PRO A 95 -9.69 16.58 35.08
CA PRO A 95 -8.80 17.74 35.31
C PRO A 95 -7.39 17.37 35.77
N ASN A 96 -7.23 16.24 36.46
CA ASN A 96 -5.93 15.80 37.00
C ASN A 96 -5.19 14.83 36.08
N GLY A 97 -5.84 14.31 35.05
CA GLY A 97 -5.34 13.21 34.23
C GLY A 97 -5.26 13.49 32.74
N TRP A 98 -5.79 14.62 32.28
CA TRP A 98 -5.90 14.96 30.85
C TRP A 98 -4.57 14.89 30.10
N TYR A 99 -3.45 15.23 30.75
CA TYR A 99 -2.14 15.19 30.10
C TYR A 99 -1.67 13.77 29.78
N TRP A 100 -2.09 12.76 30.55
CA TRP A 100 -1.81 11.36 30.22
C TRP A 100 -2.48 10.97 28.90
N PHE A 101 -3.72 11.40 28.68
CA PHE A 101 -4.39 11.21 27.40
C PHE A 101 -3.61 11.85 26.25
N SER A 102 -3.19 13.11 26.38
CA SER A 102 -2.39 13.80 25.35
C SER A 102 -1.08 13.07 25.05
N ILE A 103 -0.36 12.61 26.07
CA ILE A 103 0.85 11.79 25.91
C ILE A 103 0.50 10.49 25.18
N GLY A 104 -0.60 9.84 25.53
CA GLY A 104 -1.10 8.63 24.88
C GLY A 104 -1.31 8.84 23.38
N MET A 105 -1.97 9.95 23.00
CA MET A 105 -2.20 10.29 21.59
C MET A 105 -0.89 10.50 20.81
N PHE A 106 0.12 11.13 21.42
CA PHE A 106 1.44 11.27 20.80
C PHE A 106 2.16 9.94 20.66
N VAL A 107 2.16 9.11 21.70
CA VAL A 107 2.77 7.79 21.65
C VAL A 107 2.10 6.93 20.58
N SER A 108 0.76 6.94 20.52
CA SER A 108 0.01 6.25 19.47
C SER A 108 0.40 6.72 18.07
N PHE A 109 0.53 8.03 17.84
CA PHE A 109 0.99 8.56 16.55
C PHE A 109 2.32 7.94 16.09
N PHE A 110 3.32 7.89 16.97
CA PHE A 110 4.63 7.34 16.64
C PHE A 110 4.62 5.81 16.48
N VAL A 111 3.77 5.12 17.22
CA VAL A 111 3.60 3.66 17.10
C VAL A 111 2.86 3.29 15.81
N GLU A 112 1.85 4.05 15.41
CA GLU A 112 0.99 3.70 14.28
C GLU A 112 1.65 3.98 12.93
N ILE A 113 2.50 5.00 12.81
CA ILE A 113 3.18 5.33 11.53
C ILE A 113 3.92 4.12 10.93
N PRO A 114 4.85 3.44 11.63
CA PRO A 114 5.54 2.27 11.08
C PRO A 114 4.59 1.15 10.66
N LEU A 115 3.48 0.96 11.39
CA LEU A 115 2.47 -0.07 11.10
C LEU A 115 1.68 0.26 9.84
N ILE A 116 1.22 1.50 9.69
CA ILE A 116 0.52 1.99 8.50
C ILE A 116 1.43 1.90 7.28
N MET A 117 2.68 2.33 7.43
CA MET A 117 3.66 2.22 6.35
C MET A 117 3.92 0.76 6.00
N TYR A 118 4.01 -0.14 6.97
CA TYR A 118 4.12 -1.58 6.72
C TYR A 118 2.91 -2.10 5.93
N ILE A 119 1.69 -1.78 6.36
CA ILE A 119 0.45 -2.14 5.65
C ILE A 119 0.51 -1.65 4.19
N TYR A 120 0.91 -0.41 3.96
CA TYR A 120 1.08 0.13 2.61
C TYR A 120 2.13 -0.64 1.79
N GLN A 121 3.29 -0.98 2.36
CA GLN A 121 4.31 -1.77 1.66
C GLN A 121 3.77 -3.14 1.20
N ARG A 122 2.84 -3.73 1.97
CA ARG A 122 2.19 -5.01 1.64
C ARG A 122 1.10 -4.82 0.59
N LEU A 123 0.17 -3.90 0.82
CA LEU A 123 -1.00 -3.71 -0.04
C LEU A 123 -0.65 -3.11 -1.42
N LYS A 124 0.43 -2.33 -1.54
CA LYS A 124 0.85 -1.78 -2.84
C LYS A 124 1.23 -2.86 -3.86
N LEU A 125 1.57 -4.07 -3.40
CA LEU A 125 1.86 -5.23 -4.26
C LEU A 125 0.61 -5.79 -4.92
N VAL A 126 -0.57 -5.55 -4.33
CA VAL A 126 -1.87 -5.93 -4.90
C VAL A 126 -2.34 -4.87 -5.91
N ASN A 127 -2.41 -3.61 -5.47
CA ASN A 127 -2.76 -2.47 -6.32
C ASN A 127 -2.17 -1.19 -5.75
N TYR A 128 -1.14 -0.65 -6.42
CA TYR A 128 -0.43 0.54 -6.01
C TYR A 128 -1.35 1.75 -5.79
N ARG A 129 -2.25 2.05 -6.73
CA ARG A 129 -3.08 3.28 -6.68
C ARG A 129 -4.02 3.28 -5.48
N LEU A 130 -4.76 2.19 -5.30
CA LEU A 130 -5.71 2.08 -4.20
C LEU A 130 -4.98 1.96 -2.85
N ALA A 131 -3.82 1.32 -2.80
CA ALA A 131 -2.97 1.29 -1.61
C ALA A 131 -2.45 2.68 -1.23
N THR A 132 -2.06 3.51 -2.21
CA THR A 132 -1.64 4.90 -1.97
C THR A 132 -2.80 5.74 -1.42
N VAL A 133 -4.01 5.60 -1.98
CA VAL A 133 -5.21 6.30 -1.47
C VAL A 133 -5.51 5.88 -0.03
N SER A 134 -5.57 4.57 0.24
CA SER A 134 -5.77 4.04 1.60
C SER A 134 -4.72 4.57 2.57
N ASN A 135 -3.43 4.48 2.21
CA ASN A 135 -2.33 4.98 3.04
C ASN A 135 -2.41 6.48 3.30
N GLY A 136 -2.81 7.27 2.30
CA GLY A 136 -3.01 8.72 2.47
C GLY A 136 -4.06 9.03 3.52
N PHE A 137 -5.20 8.33 3.50
CA PHE A 137 -6.24 8.46 4.51
C PHE A 137 -5.76 8.00 5.90
N TRP A 138 -5.08 6.85 6.00
CA TRP A 138 -4.52 6.38 7.26
C TRP A 138 -3.53 7.37 7.88
N LEU A 139 -2.56 7.86 7.10
CA LEU A 139 -1.58 8.82 7.59
C LEU A 139 -2.22 10.14 8.00
N PHE A 140 -3.20 10.65 7.24
CA PHE A 140 -3.90 11.87 7.61
C PHE A 140 -4.74 11.69 8.88
N GLY A 141 -5.37 10.53 9.05
CA GLY A 141 -6.08 10.17 10.29
C GLY A 141 -5.15 10.15 11.50
N VAL A 142 -3.98 9.53 11.38
CA VAL A 142 -2.99 9.49 12.47
C VAL A 142 -2.39 10.86 12.76
N CYS A 143 -2.15 11.70 11.75
CA CYS A 143 -1.78 13.10 11.97
C CYS A 143 -2.89 13.88 12.69
N ALA A 144 -4.16 13.68 12.32
CA ALA A 144 -5.29 14.29 13.03
C ALA A 144 -5.34 13.82 14.49
N GLN A 145 -5.15 12.53 14.75
CA GLN A 145 -5.04 11.96 16.10
C GLN A 145 -3.95 12.63 16.93
N PHE A 146 -2.77 12.89 16.37
CA PHE A 146 -1.73 13.67 17.04
C PHE A 146 -2.26 15.05 17.46
N PHE A 147 -2.94 15.77 16.57
CA PHE A 147 -3.51 17.07 16.88
C PHE A 147 -4.66 17.02 17.91
N ILE A 148 -5.41 15.92 18.00
CA ILE A 148 -6.38 15.71 19.10
C ILE A 148 -5.65 15.72 20.45
N GLY A 149 -4.44 15.15 20.53
CA GLY A 149 -3.59 15.22 21.72
C GLY A 149 -3.10 16.63 22.05
N VAL A 150 -2.83 17.45 21.02
CA VAL A 150 -2.42 18.86 21.17
C VAL A 150 -3.58 19.74 21.65
N PHE A 151 -4.78 19.51 21.12
CA PHE A 151 -5.98 20.30 21.41
C PHE A 151 -6.97 19.46 22.22
N PRO A 152 -6.86 19.42 23.56
CA PRO A 152 -7.79 18.67 24.41
C PRO A 152 -9.24 19.15 24.26
N SER A 153 -10.22 18.31 24.58
CA SER A 153 -11.65 18.67 24.50
C SER A 153 -12.08 19.52 25.71
N SER A 154 -11.53 20.73 25.80
CA SER A 154 -11.67 21.63 26.95
C SER A 154 -12.35 22.95 26.59
N LYS A 155 -13.08 23.54 27.55
CA LYS A 155 -13.63 24.90 27.47
C LYS A 155 -12.61 25.98 27.78
N ASP A 156 -11.38 25.62 28.15
CA ASP A 156 -10.31 26.59 28.36
C ASP A 156 -10.00 27.36 27.08
N LYS A 157 -9.65 28.64 27.26
CA LYS A 157 -9.39 29.58 26.16
C LYS A 157 -7.94 29.47 25.70
N ILE A 158 -7.72 29.34 24.40
CA ILE A 158 -6.37 29.36 23.80
C ILE A 158 -5.98 30.81 23.45
N PHE A 159 -6.80 31.46 22.62
CA PHE A 159 -6.57 32.82 22.13
C PHE A 159 -7.87 33.60 22.15
N GLY A 160 -7.93 34.69 22.92
CA GLY A 160 -9.15 35.49 23.04
C GLY A 160 -10.32 34.67 23.58
N ASN A 161 -11.40 34.55 22.81
CA ASN A 161 -12.60 33.78 23.16
C ASN A 161 -12.65 32.39 22.51
N THR A 162 -11.58 31.94 21.87
CA THR A 162 -11.51 30.64 21.20
C THR A 162 -11.17 29.54 22.22
N GLU A 163 -12.07 28.57 22.37
CA GLU A 163 -11.91 27.40 23.25
C GLU A 163 -11.10 26.29 22.57
N PHE A 164 -10.36 25.47 23.33
CA PHE A 164 -9.66 24.29 22.78
C PHE A 164 -10.59 23.34 22.03
N ARG A 165 -11.79 23.12 22.58
CA ARG A 165 -12.82 22.26 21.98
C ARG A 165 -13.24 22.68 20.56
N GLN A 166 -13.12 23.98 20.22
CA GLN A 166 -13.45 24.47 18.88
C GLN A 166 -12.48 23.95 17.81
N PHE A 167 -11.24 23.61 18.19
CA PHE A 167 -10.29 22.91 17.31
C PHE A 167 -10.41 21.39 17.44
N HIS A 168 -10.56 20.89 18.67
CA HIS A 168 -10.67 19.45 18.95
C HIS A 168 -11.76 18.79 18.12
N ASN A 169 -12.98 19.34 18.13
CA ASN A 169 -14.14 18.71 17.50
C ASN A 169 -13.98 18.53 15.98
N PRO A 170 -13.61 19.57 15.19
CA PRO A 170 -13.32 19.38 13.76
C PRO A 170 -12.19 18.39 13.50
N ILE A 171 -11.12 18.41 14.28
CA ILE A 171 -9.98 17.50 14.11
C ILE A 171 -10.38 16.05 14.38
N ALA A 172 -11.18 15.81 15.43
CA ALA A 172 -11.74 14.50 15.74
C ALA A 172 -12.62 13.99 14.59
N VAL A 173 -13.50 14.83 14.04
CA VAL A 173 -14.33 14.48 12.86
C VAL A 173 -13.46 14.11 11.66
N ILE A 174 -12.42 14.89 11.38
CA ILE A 174 -11.46 14.60 10.30
C ILE A 174 -10.79 13.25 10.53
N CYS A 175 -10.32 12.98 11.75
CA CYS A 175 -9.71 11.70 12.13
C CYS A 175 -10.66 10.54 11.83
N PHE A 176 -11.92 10.64 12.28
CA PHE A 176 -12.94 9.63 12.02
C PHE A 176 -13.20 9.43 10.53
N VAL A 177 -13.41 10.50 9.75
CA VAL A 177 -13.65 10.40 8.30
C VAL A 177 -12.49 9.69 7.60
N CYS A 178 -11.25 10.04 7.96
CA CYS A 178 -10.08 9.43 7.35
C CYS A 178 -9.96 7.94 7.66
N VAL A 179 -10.24 7.53 8.89
CA VAL A 179 -10.31 6.11 9.26
C VAL A 179 -11.45 5.39 8.53
N LEU A 180 -12.64 6.00 8.51
CA LEU A 180 -13.84 5.46 7.87
C LEU A 180 -13.67 5.26 6.37
N VAL A 181 -12.76 5.99 5.71
CA VAL A 181 -12.43 5.77 4.30
C VAL A 181 -11.21 4.85 4.15
N GLY A 182 -10.18 5.04 4.98
CA GLY A 182 -8.93 4.27 4.94
C GLY A 182 -9.14 2.76 5.14
N ALA A 183 -9.96 2.38 6.12
CA ALA A 183 -10.25 0.98 6.45
C ALA A 183 -11.01 0.25 5.33
N PRO A 184 -12.13 0.78 4.77
CA PRO A 184 -12.77 0.18 3.61
C PRO A 184 -11.88 0.10 2.37
N CYS A 185 -11.01 1.08 2.13
CA CYS A 185 -10.05 0.98 1.03
C CYS A 185 -9.04 -0.17 1.23
N SER A 186 -8.54 -0.38 2.45
CA SER A 186 -7.73 -1.56 2.81
C SER A 186 -8.51 -2.85 2.59
N ALA A 187 -9.78 -2.89 3.02
CA ALA A 187 -10.65 -4.04 2.85
C ALA A 187 -10.90 -4.39 1.38
N ALA A 188 -11.17 -3.38 0.56
CA ALA A 188 -11.38 -3.53 -0.88
C ALA A 188 -10.13 -4.08 -1.58
N LEU A 189 -8.91 -3.71 -1.15
CA LEU A 189 -7.67 -4.27 -1.67
C LEU A 189 -7.55 -5.76 -1.39
N VAL A 190 -7.90 -6.20 -0.18
CA VAL A 190 -7.87 -7.62 0.19
C VAL A 190 -8.92 -8.41 -0.60
N ALA A 191 -10.15 -7.88 -0.68
CA ALA A 191 -11.21 -8.48 -1.48
C ALA A 191 -10.84 -8.56 -2.98
N TYR A 192 -10.12 -7.57 -3.50
CA TYR A 192 -9.65 -7.53 -4.89
C TYR A 192 -8.56 -8.58 -5.19
N ASP A 193 -7.72 -8.93 -4.21
CA ASP A 193 -6.69 -9.97 -4.36
C ASP A 193 -7.26 -11.40 -4.39
N LYS A 194 -8.38 -11.63 -3.71
CA LYS A 194 -8.97 -12.96 -3.47
C LYS A 194 -9.29 -13.75 -4.76
N PRO A 195 -9.97 -13.20 -5.80
CA PRO A 195 -10.22 -13.93 -7.04
C PRO A 195 -8.94 -14.27 -7.83
N LYS A 196 -7.90 -13.41 -7.73
CA LYS A 196 -6.62 -13.60 -8.43
C LYS A 196 -5.77 -14.69 -7.77
N SER A 197 -5.89 -14.81 -6.45
CA SER A 197 -5.29 -15.89 -5.66
C SER A 197 -5.92 -17.25 -5.98
N CYS A 198 -7.24 -17.32 -6.16
CA CYS A 198 -7.93 -18.58 -6.47
C CYS A 198 -7.70 -19.08 -7.91
N THR A 199 -7.46 -18.19 -8.87
CA THR A 199 -7.29 -18.54 -10.29
C THR A 199 -5.87 -18.97 -10.64
N ASN A 200 -4.87 -18.51 -9.87
CA ASN A 200 -3.48 -18.90 -10.03
C ASN A 200 -3.10 -20.01 -9.03
N TYR A 201 -3.67 -21.22 -9.21
CA TYR A 201 -3.27 -22.42 -8.48
C TYR A 201 -1.74 -22.61 -8.58
N GLY A 202 -1.00 -22.22 -7.53
CA GLY A 202 0.44 -22.41 -7.43
C GLY A 202 1.31 -21.14 -7.50
N LYS A 203 0.76 -19.94 -7.77
CA LYS A 203 1.54 -18.69 -7.72
C LYS A 203 1.08 -17.80 -6.57
N ARG A 204 1.80 -17.92 -5.46
CA ARG A 204 1.91 -17.01 -4.32
C ARG A 204 0.62 -16.27 -3.96
N ASN A 205 -0.19 -16.88 -3.09
CA ASN A 205 -1.15 -16.11 -2.30
C ASN A 205 -0.36 -15.04 -1.54
N LEU A 206 -0.54 -13.77 -1.91
CA LEU A 206 0.18 -12.67 -1.29
C LEU A 206 -0.30 -12.45 0.15
N LEU A 207 -1.56 -12.80 0.43
CA LEU A 207 -2.22 -12.55 1.70
C LEU A 207 -2.79 -13.84 2.31
N ASN A 208 -2.84 -13.89 3.64
CA ASN A 208 -3.58 -14.92 4.37
C ASN A 208 -5.05 -14.52 4.43
N HIS A 209 -5.81 -14.85 3.38
CA HIS A 209 -7.20 -14.43 3.22
C HIS A 209 -8.11 -14.77 4.41
N ARG A 210 -7.93 -15.92 5.07
CA ARG A 210 -8.79 -16.31 6.21
C ARG A 210 -8.64 -15.37 7.40
N LEU A 211 -7.40 -15.13 7.85
CA LEU A 211 -7.14 -14.24 8.98
C LEU A 211 -7.45 -12.78 8.61
N THR A 212 -7.15 -12.40 7.37
CA THR A 212 -7.37 -11.04 6.89
C THR A 212 -8.86 -10.72 6.77
N ASP A 213 -9.67 -11.68 6.29
CA ASP A 213 -11.13 -11.54 6.23
C ASP A 213 -11.73 -11.33 7.62
N VAL A 214 -11.32 -12.12 8.63
CA VAL A 214 -11.81 -11.96 10.01
C VAL A 214 -11.46 -10.57 10.57
N CYS A 215 -10.21 -10.14 10.41
CA CYS A 215 -9.74 -8.85 10.89
C CYS A 215 -10.51 -7.68 10.24
N ILE A 216 -10.70 -7.73 8.92
CA ILE A 216 -11.48 -6.73 8.17
C ILE A 216 -12.94 -6.75 8.59
N SER A 217 -13.56 -7.93 8.68
CA SER A 217 -14.97 -8.06 9.02
C SER A 217 -15.26 -7.45 10.39
N LEU A 218 -14.40 -7.68 11.39
CA LEU A 218 -14.57 -7.09 12.72
C LEU A 218 -14.62 -5.56 12.67
N VAL A 219 -13.70 -4.92 11.95
CA VAL A 219 -13.71 -3.45 11.81
C VAL A 219 -14.89 -2.95 11.02
N MET A 220 -15.17 -3.58 9.89
CA MET A 220 -16.27 -3.16 9.02
C MET A 220 -17.61 -3.30 9.73
N ILE A 221 -17.80 -4.37 10.52
CA ILE A 221 -18.98 -4.53 11.37
C ILE A 221 -19.05 -3.40 12.39
N SER A 222 -17.99 -3.13 13.15
CA SER A 222 -18.00 -2.03 14.13
C SER A 222 -18.30 -0.67 13.49
N ILE A 223 -17.68 -0.36 12.35
CA ILE A 223 -17.96 0.86 11.58
C ILE A 223 -19.42 0.91 11.14
N CYS A 224 -19.93 -0.17 10.56
CA CYS A 224 -21.32 -0.24 10.11
C CYS A 224 -22.29 -0.07 11.29
N LEU A 225 -22.01 -0.69 12.44
CA LEU A 225 -22.83 -0.51 13.64
C LEU A 225 -22.83 0.94 14.09
N VAL A 226 -21.66 1.58 14.24
CA VAL A 226 -21.57 3.01 14.61
C VAL A 226 -22.40 3.87 13.67
N VAL A 227 -22.27 3.68 12.35
CA VAL A 227 -23.04 4.45 11.35
C VAL A 227 -24.55 4.18 11.49
N ILE A 228 -24.95 2.91 11.57
CA ILE A 228 -26.36 2.51 11.71
C ILE A 228 -26.96 3.13 12.97
N PHE A 229 -26.29 3.01 14.12
CA PHE A 229 -26.78 3.54 15.39
C PHE A 229 -26.83 5.08 15.37
N CYS A 230 -25.83 5.76 14.83
CA CYS A 230 -25.86 7.21 14.66
C CYS A 230 -27.03 7.65 13.77
N VAL A 231 -27.25 6.98 12.63
CA VAL A 231 -28.35 7.32 11.69
C VAL A 231 -29.71 7.03 12.31
N LEU A 232 -29.91 5.85 12.90
CA LEU A 232 -31.16 5.47 13.55
C LEU A 232 -31.49 6.42 14.70
N TRP A 233 -30.48 6.85 15.47
CA TRP A 233 -30.68 7.80 16.54
C TRP A 233 -31.13 9.18 16.04
N GLN A 234 -30.63 9.66 14.89
CA GLN A 234 -31.15 10.87 14.25
C GLN A 234 -32.63 10.77 13.86
N ILE A 235 -33.13 9.56 13.61
CA ILE A 235 -34.55 9.31 13.28
C ILE A 235 -35.39 9.18 14.57
N VAL A 236 -34.87 8.49 15.59
CA VAL A 236 -35.59 8.23 16.85
C VAL A 236 -35.65 9.47 17.74
N TYR A 237 -34.58 10.27 17.79
CA TYR A 237 -34.49 11.42 18.69
C TYR A 237 -35.63 12.43 18.53
N PRO A 238 -35.99 12.90 17.32
CA PRO A 238 -37.12 13.84 17.15
C PRO A 238 -38.45 13.28 17.67
N ILE A 239 -38.66 11.96 17.57
CA ILE A 239 -39.86 11.30 18.07
C ILE A 239 -39.87 11.31 19.60
N GLN A 240 -38.74 11.03 20.23
CA GLN A 240 -38.60 11.08 21.69
C GLN A 240 -38.74 12.51 22.21
N TYR A 241 -38.07 13.48 21.59
CA TYR A 241 -38.16 14.89 21.96
C TYR A 241 -39.59 15.44 21.84
N LYS A 242 -40.37 14.98 20.84
CA LYS A 242 -41.79 15.36 20.72
C LYS A 242 -42.65 14.79 21.87
N LYS A 243 -42.30 13.60 22.39
CA LYS A 243 -43.00 12.98 23.52
C LYS A 243 -42.61 13.62 24.85
N ASP A 244 -41.34 13.98 24.99
CA ASP A 244 -40.80 14.61 26.17
C ASP A 244 -39.79 15.71 25.78
N PRO A 245 -40.24 16.97 25.70
CA PRO A 245 -39.37 18.11 25.40
C PRO A 245 -38.33 18.43 26.48
N SER A 246 -38.38 17.77 27.65
CA SER A 246 -37.35 17.91 28.69
C SER A 246 -36.09 17.10 28.39
N ILE A 247 -36.18 16.15 27.45
CA ILE A 247 -35.03 15.44 26.89
C ILE A 247 -34.10 16.50 26.29
N GLY A 248 -32.86 16.53 26.78
CA GLY A 248 -31.85 17.49 26.33
C GLY A 248 -31.46 17.30 24.86
N SER A 249 -30.31 17.83 24.47
CA SER A 249 -29.79 17.65 23.11
C SER A 249 -29.79 16.19 22.64
N ASN A 250 -29.82 16.00 21.33
CA ASN A 250 -29.72 14.69 20.66
C ASN A 250 -28.61 13.81 21.25
N TRP A 251 -27.46 14.40 21.56
CA TRP A 251 -26.33 13.69 22.15
C TRP A 251 -26.55 13.28 23.61
N SER A 252 -27.07 14.18 24.44
CA SER A 252 -27.35 13.91 25.86
C SER A 252 -28.52 12.95 26.06
N ALA A 253 -29.48 12.96 25.14
CA ALA A 253 -30.68 12.13 25.18
C ALA A 253 -30.38 10.62 25.05
N GLY A 254 -29.30 10.27 24.35
CA GLY A 254 -28.89 8.88 24.16
C GLY A 254 -28.00 8.34 25.28
N MET A 255 -27.54 9.20 26.20
CA MET A 255 -26.63 8.81 27.27
C MET A 255 -27.22 7.71 28.14
N ASN A 256 -26.36 6.81 28.63
CA ASN A 256 -26.75 5.64 29.44
C ASN A 256 -27.67 4.62 28.73
N THR A 257 -27.81 4.70 27.41
CA THR A 257 -28.52 3.70 26.59
C THR A 257 -27.61 3.12 25.52
N ILE A 258 -28.07 2.08 24.82
CA ILE A 258 -27.38 1.54 23.64
C ILE A 258 -27.28 2.54 22.48
N TRP A 259 -28.02 3.66 22.53
CA TRP A 259 -27.96 4.75 21.55
C TRP A 259 -26.92 5.81 21.91
N SER A 260 -26.21 5.64 23.01
CA SER A 260 -25.19 6.59 23.45
C SER A 260 -24.07 6.69 22.43
N PHE A 261 -23.79 7.91 21.97
CA PHE A 261 -22.63 8.18 21.13
C PHE A 261 -21.31 7.81 21.83
N ALA A 262 -21.21 8.09 23.13
CA ALA A 262 -20.03 7.75 23.92
C ALA A 262 -19.71 6.25 23.82
N LEU A 263 -20.74 5.39 23.85
CA LEU A 263 -20.56 3.94 23.75
C LEU A 263 -19.94 3.58 22.40
N TRP A 264 -20.55 4.05 21.31
CA TRP A 264 -20.14 3.71 19.96
C TRP A 264 -18.80 4.31 19.58
N GLU A 265 -18.49 5.51 20.06
CA GLU A 265 -17.17 6.13 19.91
C GLU A 265 -16.08 5.28 20.60
N ASN A 266 -16.29 4.87 21.86
CA ASN A 266 -15.37 4.00 22.59
C ASN A 266 -15.17 2.65 21.86
N VAL A 267 -16.26 2.00 21.43
CA VAL A 267 -16.21 0.73 20.69
C VAL A 267 -15.45 0.89 19.37
N CYS A 268 -15.69 1.99 18.65
CA CYS A 268 -15.01 2.30 17.39
C CYS A 268 -13.50 2.47 17.60
N ILE A 269 -13.10 3.27 18.59
CA ILE A 269 -11.70 3.53 18.92
C ILE A 269 -11.00 2.24 19.33
N ILE A 270 -11.57 1.45 20.25
CA ILE A 270 -11.00 0.16 20.68
C ILE A 270 -10.84 -0.79 19.48
N THR A 271 -11.89 -0.92 18.66
CA THR A 271 -11.86 -1.81 17.49
C THR A 271 -10.78 -1.36 16.49
N LEU A 272 -10.65 -0.06 16.28
CA LEU A 272 -9.65 0.52 15.38
C LEU A 272 -8.23 0.25 15.86
N TYR A 273 -7.95 0.43 17.16
CA TYR A 273 -6.64 0.12 17.73
C TYR A 273 -6.30 -1.35 17.57
N VAL A 274 -7.24 -2.24 17.88
CA VAL A 274 -7.07 -3.69 17.66
C VAL A 274 -6.78 -3.98 16.19
N TYR A 275 -7.46 -3.32 15.27
CA TYR A 275 -7.22 -3.48 13.85
C TYR A 275 -5.85 -3.03 13.38
N ILE A 276 -5.43 -1.80 13.72
CA ILE A 276 -4.13 -1.27 13.27
C ILE A 276 -2.99 -2.17 13.76
N LEU A 277 -3.15 -2.78 14.94
CA LEU A 277 -2.16 -3.69 15.51
C LEU A 277 -2.25 -5.10 14.93
N TRP A 278 -3.46 -5.63 14.73
CA TRP A 278 -3.67 -7.01 14.28
C TRP A 278 -3.50 -7.18 12.76
N PHE A 279 -4.03 -6.24 11.97
CA PHE A 279 -4.05 -6.31 10.52
C PHE A 279 -2.66 -6.51 9.89
N PRO A 280 -1.58 -5.84 10.33
CA PRO A 280 -0.23 -6.13 9.84
C PRO A 280 0.19 -7.60 9.91
N PHE A 281 -0.25 -8.35 10.94
CA PHE A 281 0.04 -9.77 11.10
C PHE A 281 -0.75 -10.64 10.13
N THR A 282 -1.95 -10.22 9.74
CA THR A 282 -2.74 -10.96 8.75
C THR A 282 -2.19 -10.78 7.33
N LEU A 283 -1.45 -9.69 7.10
CA LEU A 283 -0.73 -9.40 5.85
C LEU A 283 0.65 -10.09 5.76
N GLU A 284 1.04 -10.88 6.76
CA GLU A 284 2.35 -11.50 6.77
C GLU A 284 2.50 -12.50 5.63
N PHE A 285 3.51 -12.27 4.78
CA PHE A 285 3.84 -13.19 3.71
C PHE A 285 4.33 -14.48 4.32
N ARG A 286 3.77 -15.59 3.84
CA ARG A 286 4.25 -16.93 4.17
C ARG A 286 5.74 -17.02 3.79
N THR A 287 6.61 -16.91 4.79
CA THR A 287 8.07 -17.08 4.65
C THR A 287 8.46 -18.55 4.40
N ASP A 288 7.48 -19.46 4.34
CA ASP A 288 7.67 -20.90 4.11
C ASP A 288 8.21 -21.25 2.72
N GLU A 289 8.35 -20.28 1.81
CA GLU A 289 9.48 -20.37 0.88
C GLU A 289 10.75 -20.23 1.73
N LYS A 290 11.19 -21.34 2.35
CA LYS A 290 12.58 -21.77 2.17
C LYS A 290 12.86 -21.37 0.74
N ARG A 291 13.56 -20.25 0.51
CA ARG A 291 14.04 -19.92 -0.84
C ARG A 291 14.57 -21.26 -1.28
N PRO A 292 13.98 -21.94 -2.29
CA PRO A 292 14.56 -23.18 -2.72
C PRO A 292 16.03 -22.84 -2.83
N LYS A 293 16.91 -23.69 -2.27
CA LYS A 293 18.28 -23.72 -2.75
C LYS A 293 18.15 -24.13 -4.21
N GLN A 294 17.62 -23.25 -5.05
CA GLN A 294 18.03 -23.11 -6.42
C GLN A 294 19.53 -22.88 -6.25
N ARG A 295 20.27 -24.00 -6.29
CA ARG A 295 21.30 -24.06 -7.31
C ARG A 295 20.67 -23.38 -8.52
N ILE A 296 21.26 -22.27 -8.91
CA ILE A 296 20.98 -21.63 -10.19
C ILE A 296 21.43 -22.67 -11.24
N SER A 297 20.64 -23.72 -11.43
CA SER A 297 20.48 -24.36 -12.70
C SER A 297 19.25 -23.68 -13.27
N CYS A 298 19.49 -22.78 -14.21
CA CYS A 298 18.48 -22.06 -14.96
C CYS A 298 17.44 -23.04 -15.51
N SER A 299 16.33 -23.20 -14.81
CA SER A 299 15.09 -23.73 -15.37
C SER A 299 13.92 -23.10 -14.63
N PHE A 300 13.79 -21.78 -14.77
CA PHE A 300 12.52 -21.09 -14.54
C PHE A 300 11.66 -21.31 -15.78
N SER A 301 10.47 -21.89 -15.61
CA SER A 301 9.40 -21.75 -16.59
C SER A 301 8.68 -20.41 -16.31
N PRO A 302 8.73 -19.42 -17.21
CA PRO A 302 8.44 -18.02 -16.92
C PRO A 302 6.95 -17.70 -17.07
N VAL A 303 6.42 -16.88 -16.15
CA VAL A 303 5.36 -15.93 -16.51
C VAL A 303 5.79 -14.55 -16.03
N ASN A 304 6.12 -13.71 -17.01
CA ASN A 304 6.01 -12.25 -17.06
C ASN A 304 6.91 -11.31 -16.23
N PHE A 305 8.10 -11.74 -15.76
CA PHE A 305 9.19 -10.77 -15.50
C PHE A 305 10.00 -10.47 -16.76
N GLU A 306 10.22 -11.47 -17.62
CA GLU A 306 10.83 -11.30 -18.95
C GLU A 306 10.02 -10.38 -19.88
N SER A 307 8.72 -10.15 -19.66
CA SER A 307 7.96 -9.22 -20.51
C SER A 307 8.15 -7.76 -20.14
N ILE A 308 8.51 -7.47 -18.89
CA ILE A 308 8.81 -6.10 -18.44
C ILE A 308 10.27 -5.81 -18.70
N GLN A 309 11.18 -6.73 -18.36
CA GLN A 309 12.61 -6.56 -18.62
C GLN A 309 12.91 -6.50 -20.12
N LEU A 310 12.39 -7.42 -20.93
CA LEU A 310 12.53 -7.34 -22.39
C LEU A 310 11.85 -6.08 -22.95
N LYS A 311 10.71 -5.61 -22.39
CA LYS A 311 10.13 -4.32 -22.85
C LYS A 311 11.05 -3.15 -22.55
N THR A 312 11.70 -3.15 -21.39
CA THR A 312 12.63 -2.08 -20.99
C THR A 312 13.92 -2.16 -21.80
N GLU A 313 14.50 -3.35 -21.97
CA GLU A 313 15.70 -3.58 -22.80
C GLU A 313 15.43 -3.24 -24.26
N LEU A 314 14.30 -3.66 -24.83
CA LEU A 314 13.91 -3.29 -26.19
C LEU A 314 13.60 -1.81 -26.34
N SER A 315 13.04 -1.14 -25.32
CA SER A 315 12.82 0.31 -25.36
C SER A 315 14.15 1.06 -25.31
N VAL A 316 15.08 0.64 -24.45
CA VAL A 316 16.43 1.21 -24.34
C VAL A 316 17.23 0.98 -25.62
N MET A 317 17.12 -0.21 -26.21
CA MET A 317 17.78 -0.57 -27.47
C MET A 317 17.16 0.19 -28.65
N TRP A 318 15.83 0.34 -28.68
CA TRP A 318 15.13 1.20 -29.64
C TRP A 318 15.61 2.66 -29.55
N PHE A 319 15.79 3.18 -28.33
CA PHE A 319 16.38 4.49 -28.11
C PHE A 319 17.86 4.57 -28.52
N LYS A 320 18.67 3.52 -28.29
CA LYS A 320 20.07 3.46 -28.75
C LYS A 320 20.17 3.48 -30.27
N ILE A 321 19.38 2.65 -30.96
CA ILE A 321 19.33 2.56 -32.42
C ILE A 321 18.88 3.88 -33.04
N ILE A 322 17.88 4.56 -32.47
CA ILE A 322 17.41 5.87 -32.96
C ILE A 322 18.42 6.99 -32.67
N LYS A 323 19.14 6.91 -31.54
CA LYS A 323 20.07 7.96 -31.10
C LYS A 323 21.44 7.86 -31.76
N ASP A 324 21.83 6.69 -32.28
CA ASP A 324 22.99 6.56 -33.14
C ASP A 324 22.70 7.20 -34.51
N LYS A 325 22.98 8.52 -34.60
CA LYS A 325 22.72 9.39 -35.76
C LYS A 325 23.37 8.91 -37.08
N ARG A 326 24.12 7.81 -37.06
CA ARG A 326 24.82 7.23 -38.20
C ARG A 326 23.97 6.27 -39.03
N VAL A 327 22.82 5.80 -38.53
CA VAL A 327 21.94 4.89 -39.26
C VAL A 327 20.63 5.60 -39.57
N GLN A 328 20.45 6.02 -40.82
CA GLN A 328 19.17 6.48 -41.34
C GLN A 328 18.47 5.32 -42.05
N PHE A 329 17.33 4.89 -41.53
CA PHE A 329 16.49 3.88 -42.18
C PHE A 329 15.65 4.55 -43.28
N ARG A 330 15.74 4.06 -44.52
CA ARG A 330 14.95 4.62 -45.63
C ARG A 330 13.52 4.08 -45.64
N SER A 331 13.29 2.93 -45.01
CA SER A 331 11.99 2.27 -44.93
C SER A 331 11.82 1.47 -43.64
N GLY A 332 10.59 1.05 -43.34
CA GLY A 332 10.32 0.11 -42.25
C GLY A 332 10.93 -1.28 -42.48
N ALA A 333 11.23 -1.64 -43.73
CA ALA A 333 11.89 -2.89 -44.09
C ALA A 333 13.40 -2.84 -43.83
N ASP A 334 14.06 -1.74 -44.22
CA ASP A 334 15.48 -1.47 -43.91
C ASP A 334 15.72 -1.55 -42.40
N PHE A 335 14.77 -1.05 -41.60
CA PHE A 335 14.81 -1.14 -40.15
C PHE A 335 14.76 -2.59 -39.67
N LEU A 336 13.87 -3.43 -40.20
CA LEU A 336 13.76 -4.83 -39.78
C LEU A 336 14.98 -5.67 -40.17
N GLU A 337 15.55 -5.42 -41.35
CA GLU A 337 16.80 -6.08 -41.79
C GLU A 337 17.97 -5.70 -40.87
N HIS A 338 18.19 -4.41 -40.61
CA HIS A 338 19.24 -3.95 -39.70
C HIS A 338 19.02 -4.41 -38.25
N LEU A 339 17.76 -4.50 -37.81
CA LEU A 339 17.42 -4.99 -36.47
C LEU A 339 17.84 -6.46 -36.31
N ALA A 340 17.72 -7.27 -37.36
CA ALA A 340 18.09 -8.68 -37.31
C ALA A 340 19.60 -8.92 -37.36
N ASP A 341 20.39 -7.92 -37.74
CA ASP A 341 21.86 -7.98 -37.79
C ASP A 341 22.54 -7.41 -36.54
N TYR A 342 21.77 -6.88 -35.58
CA TYR A 342 22.31 -6.39 -34.31
C TYR A 342 22.64 -7.57 -33.38
N GLU A 343 23.92 -7.77 -33.04
CA GLU A 343 24.38 -8.89 -32.18
C GLU A 343 23.63 -8.94 -30.83
N GLU A 344 23.33 -7.78 -30.22
CA GLU A 344 22.57 -7.71 -28.97
C GLU A 344 21.13 -8.26 -29.12
N ILE A 345 20.54 -8.18 -30.32
CA ILE A 345 19.19 -8.70 -30.62
C ILE A 345 19.23 -10.19 -30.93
N GLN A 346 20.27 -10.67 -31.60
CA GLN A 346 20.48 -12.09 -31.84
C GLN A 346 20.67 -12.87 -30.52
N GLY A 347 21.24 -12.24 -29.48
CA GLY A 347 21.32 -12.83 -28.15
C GLY A 347 19.98 -12.90 -27.39
N LEU A 348 18.97 -12.14 -27.82
CA LEU A 348 17.65 -12.04 -27.17
C LEU A 348 16.53 -12.79 -27.89
N LEU A 349 16.77 -13.22 -29.14
CA LEU A 349 15.79 -13.88 -30.00
C LEU A 349 16.29 -15.27 -30.38
N SER A 350 15.37 -16.23 -30.46
CA SER A 350 15.65 -17.51 -31.11
C SER A 350 16.06 -17.30 -32.58
N ASN A 351 16.91 -18.19 -33.11
CA ASN A 351 17.32 -18.15 -34.52
C ASN A 351 16.13 -18.11 -35.48
N ASP A 352 15.08 -18.91 -35.20
CA ASP A 352 13.82 -18.90 -35.95
C ASP A 352 13.15 -17.52 -35.94
N ALA A 353 13.19 -16.81 -34.81
CA ALA A 353 12.61 -15.47 -34.71
C ALA A 353 13.42 -14.45 -35.50
N VAL A 354 14.75 -14.56 -35.51
CA VAL A 354 15.65 -13.73 -36.34
C VAL A 354 15.38 -13.98 -37.82
N GLU A 355 15.28 -15.23 -38.25
CA GLU A 355 14.99 -15.60 -39.65
C GLU A 355 13.63 -15.09 -40.11
N VAL A 356 12.61 -15.13 -39.24
CA VAL A 356 11.29 -14.56 -39.55
C VAL A 356 11.35 -13.04 -39.71
N ILE A 357 12.10 -12.33 -38.85
CA ILE A 357 12.25 -10.88 -38.98
C ILE A 357 12.97 -10.53 -40.29
N LYS A 358 14.04 -11.27 -40.65
CA LYS A 358 14.75 -11.10 -41.94
C LYS A 358 13.84 -11.36 -43.13
N SER A 359 13.08 -12.45 -43.09
CA SER A 359 12.15 -12.83 -44.16
C SER A 359 11.03 -11.81 -44.32
N VAL A 360 10.49 -11.28 -43.22
CA VAL A 360 9.48 -10.22 -43.24
C VAL A 360 10.06 -8.91 -43.79
N GLY A 361 11.27 -8.53 -43.40
CA GLY A 361 11.96 -7.35 -43.96
C GLY A 361 12.12 -7.46 -45.48
N LYS A 362 12.66 -8.60 -45.94
CA LYS A 362 12.84 -8.91 -47.36
C LYS A 362 11.53 -8.87 -48.14
N MET A 363 10.48 -9.52 -47.64
CA MET A 363 9.15 -9.51 -48.27
C MET A 363 8.57 -8.10 -48.40
N ILE A 364 8.78 -7.23 -47.39
CA ILE A 364 8.31 -5.83 -47.47
C ILE A 364 9.11 -5.06 -48.54
N ASN A 365 10.42 -5.28 -48.63
CA ASN A 365 11.29 -4.70 -49.66
C ASN A 365 10.92 -5.14 -51.09
N GLU A 366 10.50 -6.40 -51.25
CA GLU A 366 10.05 -6.97 -52.52
C GLU A 366 8.58 -6.59 -52.88
N GLY A 367 7.90 -5.82 -52.02
CA GLY A 367 6.51 -5.40 -52.24
C GLY A 367 5.46 -6.42 -51.82
N GLU A 368 5.86 -7.58 -51.27
CA GLU A 368 4.97 -8.66 -50.82
C GLU A 368 4.33 -8.40 -49.44
N ARG A 369 3.78 -7.22 -49.21
CA ARG A 369 3.27 -6.79 -47.90
C ARG A 369 2.17 -7.71 -47.34
N GLU A 370 1.32 -8.26 -48.20
CA GLU A 370 0.25 -9.17 -47.76
C GLU A 370 0.80 -10.52 -47.26
N ASN A 371 1.85 -11.06 -47.92
CA ASN A 371 2.53 -12.28 -47.52
C ASN A 371 3.28 -12.06 -46.19
N ALA A 372 3.97 -10.93 -46.04
CA ALA A 372 4.61 -10.53 -44.80
C ALA A 372 3.60 -10.48 -43.63
N GLN A 373 2.44 -9.86 -43.83
CA GLN A 373 1.39 -9.80 -42.80
C GLN A 373 0.81 -11.19 -42.46
N LYS A 374 0.64 -12.08 -43.44
CA LYS A 374 0.21 -13.46 -43.21
C LYS A 374 1.24 -14.23 -42.39
N MET A 375 2.53 -14.09 -42.73
CA MET A 375 3.64 -14.71 -42.00
C MET A 375 3.70 -14.23 -40.55
N ILE A 376 3.65 -12.91 -40.31
CA ILE A 376 3.63 -12.32 -38.96
C ILE A 376 2.44 -12.86 -38.12
N LYS A 377 1.26 -13.01 -38.74
CA LYS A 377 0.06 -13.53 -38.07
C LYS A 377 0.17 -15.02 -37.73
N GLN A 378 0.76 -15.83 -38.62
CA GLN A 378 0.98 -17.26 -38.39
C GLN A 378 2.05 -17.50 -37.32
N PHE A 379 3.17 -16.79 -37.40
CA PHE A 379 4.29 -16.97 -36.47
C PHE A 379 4.01 -16.41 -35.07
N GLY A 380 3.29 -15.27 -34.99
CA GLY A 380 2.86 -14.71 -33.70
C GLY A 380 1.83 -15.56 -32.95
N LYS A 381 1.31 -16.64 -33.54
CA LYS A 381 0.53 -17.68 -32.84
C LYS A 381 1.39 -18.83 -32.30
N ARG A 382 2.58 -19.06 -32.87
CA ARG A 382 3.47 -20.18 -32.54
C ARG A 382 4.56 -19.80 -31.53
N SER A 383 5.02 -18.56 -31.52
CA SER A 383 6.08 -18.09 -30.62
C SER A 383 5.61 -16.96 -29.69
N ASN A 384 5.77 -17.18 -28.38
CA ASN A 384 5.55 -16.15 -27.35
C ASN A 384 6.55 -15.00 -27.44
N GLU A 385 7.74 -15.22 -28.02
CA GLU A 385 8.80 -14.21 -28.17
C GLU A 385 8.40 -13.14 -29.20
N LEU A 386 7.90 -13.57 -30.36
CA LEU A 386 7.51 -12.69 -31.45
C LEU A 386 6.16 -11.99 -31.24
N TRP A 387 5.33 -12.45 -30.29
CA TRP A 387 4.07 -11.77 -29.98
C TRP A 387 4.28 -10.31 -29.56
N LYS A 388 5.39 -10.03 -28.86
CA LYS A 388 5.78 -8.67 -28.45
C LYS A 388 6.19 -7.80 -29.66
N TRP A 389 6.83 -8.42 -30.66
CA TRP A 389 7.29 -7.77 -31.89
C TRP A 389 6.22 -7.65 -32.98
N LYS A 390 5.16 -8.44 -32.89
CA LYS A 390 4.05 -8.47 -33.84
C LYS A 390 3.51 -7.08 -34.17
N ARG A 391 3.36 -6.21 -33.17
CA ARG A 391 2.86 -4.83 -33.39
C ARG A 391 3.85 -3.96 -34.17
N VAL A 392 5.15 -4.14 -33.94
CA VAL A 392 6.21 -3.39 -34.64
C VAL A 392 6.29 -3.88 -36.08
N MET A 393 6.38 -5.19 -36.30
CA MET A 393 6.43 -5.77 -37.65
C MET A 393 5.18 -5.45 -38.47
N LEU A 394 3.98 -5.49 -37.87
CA LEU A 394 2.74 -5.10 -38.56
C LEU A 394 2.67 -3.60 -38.88
N LYS A 395 3.39 -2.74 -38.14
CA LYS A 395 3.51 -1.31 -38.47
C LYS A 395 4.50 -1.11 -39.61
N CYS A 396 5.60 -1.86 -39.66
CA CYS A 396 6.55 -1.80 -40.78
C CYS A 396 5.97 -2.38 -42.08
N ALA A 397 5.09 -3.39 -41.98
CA ALA A 397 4.46 -4.03 -43.13
C ALA A 397 3.24 -3.27 -43.68
N LYS A 398 2.74 -2.25 -42.98
CA LYS A 398 1.69 -1.35 -43.46
C LYS A 398 2.37 -0.16 -44.11
#